data_AF-M6CY40-F1
#
_entry.id   AF-M6CY40-F1
#
_cell.length_a   1.000
_cell.length_b   1.000
_cell.length_c   1.000
_cell.angle_alpha   90.00
_cell.angle_beta   90.00
_cell.angle_gamma   90.00
#
_symmetry.space_group_name_H-M   'P 1'
#
loop_
_entity.id
_entity.type
_entity.pdbx_description
1 polymer ?
#
loop_
_entity_poly.entity_id
_entity_poly.type
_entity_poly.pdbx_seq_one_letter_code
_entity_poly.pdbx_strand_id
1 'polypeptide(L)'
;METEILISGNEVKVYYQNLFQKVTAEDFNRLSGAESSNSIVPALLSAILATINRDSDTAIGFEVSLTGPNTIQVSSGIFIRTDCVFIVPALTLTPNPNSRVGIYEIALESSLTDEKAVPIFNSSERFQPQTRPTRKTFRSRVFEQSVNSQNLPSVSPNRIGLLSFQKTSVGGVISNVTRTLPVYDPKLIGIDVELNPGILDNESLASAINWIYEHLESKDFLKTTPSPGSTSKNWRVRTQGNFSYWSDNEGATWLPFA
;
A
#
# COMPACT_ATOMS: atom_id res chain seq x y z
N MET A 1 -14.06 5.63 43.08
CA MET A 1 -13.63 4.27 42.73
C MET A 1 -13.77 4.16 41.23
N GLU A 2 -12.66 4.04 40.53
CA GLU A 2 -12.62 3.98 39.07
C GLU A 2 -12.60 2.50 38.66
N THR A 3 -13.38 2.15 37.64
CA THR A 3 -13.45 0.77 37.11
C THR A 3 -13.03 0.84 35.65
N GLU A 4 -11.97 0.11 35.32
CA GLU A 4 -11.50 -0.03 33.94
C GLU A 4 -12.51 -0.84 33.12
N ILE A 5 -12.84 -0.34 31.93
CA ILE A 5 -13.64 -1.06 30.93
C ILE A 5 -12.66 -1.65 29.93
N LEU A 6 -12.53 -2.98 29.92
CA LEU A 6 -11.66 -3.68 28.98
C LEU A 6 -12.24 -3.63 27.56
N ILE A 7 -11.43 -3.18 26.61
CA ILE A 7 -11.78 -3.11 25.19
C ILE A 7 -10.92 -4.10 24.42
N SER A 8 -11.54 -5.01 23.65
CA SER A 8 -10.83 -5.98 22.82
C SER A 8 -10.31 -5.36 21.53
N GLY A 9 -9.10 -5.74 21.10
CA GLY A 9 -8.54 -5.28 19.82
C GLY A 9 -8.07 -3.83 19.81
N ASN A 10 -8.00 -3.18 20.97
CA ASN A 10 -7.55 -1.79 21.13
C ASN A 10 -6.02 -1.69 21.32
N GLU A 11 -5.25 -2.48 20.56
CA GLU A 11 -3.80 -2.47 20.64
C GLU A 11 -3.19 -2.43 19.24
N VAL A 12 -2.27 -1.48 19.03
CA VAL A 12 -1.42 -1.44 17.84
C VAL A 12 -0.02 -1.90 18.23
N LYS A 13 0.42 -3.02 17.64
CA LYS A 13 1.74 -3.61 17.91
C LYS A 13 2.67 -3.34 16.75
N VAL A 14 3.79 -2.70 17.05
CA VAL A 14 4.86 -2.44 16.10
C VAL A 14 6.11 -3.15 16.59
N TYR A 15 6.81 -3.79 15.68
CA TYR A 15 8.04 -4.49 16.00
C TYR A 15 9.08 -3.53 16.56
N TYR A 16 9.61 -3.89 17.73
CA TYR A 16 10.71 -3.20 18.41
C TYR A 16 11.87 -4.18 18.55
N GLN A 17 13.03 -3.80 18.03
CA GLN A 17 14.27 -4.55 18.18
C GLN A 17 15.08 -3.98 19.34
N ASN A 18 15.35 -4.82 20.36
CA ASN A 18 16.30 -4.46 21.40
C ASN A 18 17.73 -4.39 20.82
N LEU A 19 18.54 -3.43 21.28
CA LEU A 19 19.91 -3.22 20.82
C LEU A 19 20.80 -4.47 20.91
N PHE A 20 20.55 -5.35 21.88
CA PHE A 20 21.32 -6.59 22.08
C PHE A 20 20.62 -7.84 21.55
N GLN A 21 19.45 -7.71 20.93
CA GLN A 21 18.74 -8.84 20.34
C GLN A 21 19.37 -9.24 19.00
N LYS A 22 19.45 -10.55 18.75
CA LYS A 22 19.88 -11.09 17.46
C LYS A 22 18.82 -10.78 16.40
N VAL A 23 19.22 -10.20 15.28
CA VAL A 23 18.32 -9.94 14.15
C VAL A 23 18.13 -11.21 13.33
N THR A 24 16.88 -11.54 13.02
CA THR A 24 16.48 -12.68 12.20
C THR A 24 15.91 -12.23 10.86
N ALA A 25 15.76 -13.16 9.92
CA ALA A 25 15.14 -12.86 8.62
C ALA A 25 13.68 -12.37 8.75
N GLU A 26 12.94 -12.92 9.73
CA GLU A 26 11.56 -12.52 9.99
C GLU A 26 11.46 -11.07 10.46
N ASP A 27 12.45 -10.60 11.22
CA ASP A 27 12.52 -9.22 11.68
C ASP A 27 12.64 -8.23 10.50
N PHE A 28 13.42 -8.58 9.48
CA PHE A 28 13.48 -7.80 8.24
C PHE A 28 12.15 -7.83 7.47
N ASN A 29 11.42 -8.94 7.45
CA ASN A 29 10.11 -9.02 6.82
C ASN A 29 9.07 -8.14 7.52
N ARG A 30 9.10 -8.08 8.86
CA ARG A 30 8.24 -7.21 9.67
C ARG A 30 8.56 -5.73 9.42
N LEU A 31 9.84 -5.37 9.45
CA LEU A 31 10.33 -4.00 9.22
C LEU A 31 10.03 -3.50 7.81
N SER A 32 10.19 -4.36 6.80
CA SER A 32 9.88 -4.03 5.41
C SER A 32 8.38 -4.02 5.09
N GLY A 33 7.54 -4.52 6.00
CA GLY A 33 6.10 -4.71 5.75
C GLY A 33 5.79 -5.86 4.79
N ALA A 34 6.76 -6.71 4.47
CA ALA A 34 6.52 -7.94 3.73
C ALA A 34 5.60 -8.90 4.51
N GLU A 35 5.72 -8.89 5.85
CA GLU A 35 4.78 -9.51 6.77
C GLU A 35 3.97 -8.44 7.49
N SER A 36 2.65 -8.63 7.57
CA SER A 36 1.75 -7.66 8.21
C SER A 36 1.80 -7.72 9.73
N SER A 37 2.10 -8.89 10.29
CA SER A 37 2.19 -9.09 11.75
C SER A 37 3.33 -8.24 12.33
N ASN A 38 3.00 -7.39 13.31
CA ASN A 38 3.94 -6.46 13.95
C ASN A 38 4.60 -5.44 13.00
N SER A 39 4.13 -5.31 11.76
CA SER A 39 4.54 -4.22 10.89
C SER A 39 3.81 -2.93 11.24
N ILE A 40 4.40 -1.79 10.90
CA ILE A 40 3.73 -0.50 11.00
C ILE A 40 2.67 -0.31 9.91
N VAL A 41 2.75 -1.08 8.80
CA VAL A 41 1.88 -0.91 7.63
C VAL A 41 0.39 -1.01 8.00
N PRO A 42 -0.08 -2.00 8.79
CA PRO A 42 -1.49 -2.06 9.15
C PRO A 42 -1.98 -0.90 10.00
N ALA A 43 -1.15 -0.35 10.87
CA ALA A 43 -1.50 0.84 11.66
C ALA A 43 -1.73 2.05 10.74
N LEU A 44 -0.84 2.25 9.76
CA LEU A 44 -0.96 3.34 8.80
C LEU A 44 -2.19 3.19 7.91
N LEU A 45 -2.44 1.99 7.37
CA LEU A 45 -3.60 1.74 6.51
C LEU A 45 -4.92 1.84 7.30
N SER A 46 -4.95 1.37 8.54
CA SER A 46 -6.11 1.54 9.42
C SER A 46 -6.37 3.01 9.74
N ALA A 47 -5.31 3.81 9.98
CA ALA A 47 -5.43 5.25 10.16
C ALA A 47 -5.99 5.93 8.90
N ILE A 48 -5.50 5.56 7.71
CA ILE A 48 -6.03 6.07 6.42
C ILE A 48 -7.50 5.70 6.24
N LEU A 49 -7.89 4.47 6.55
CA LEU A 49 -9.30 4.05 6.48
C LEU A 49 -10.15 4.86 7.48
N ALA A 50 -9.67 5.05 8.71
CA ALA A 50 -10.36 5.83 9.72
C ALA A 50 -10.54 7.30 9.30
N THR A 51 -9.57 7.92 8.61
CA THR A 51 -9.71 9.31 8.13
C THR A 51 -10.78 9.48 7.05
N ILE A 52 -11.10 8.41 6.32
CA ILE A 52 -12.23 8.36 5.37
C ILE A 52 -13.49 7.73 5.98
N ASN A 53 -13.55 7.62 7.30
CA ASN A 53 -14.64 7.01 8.07
C ASN A 53 -14.98 5.57 7.63
N ARG A 54 -13.92 4.76 7.46
CA ARG A 54 -14.00 3.34 7.12
C ARG A 54 -13.23 2.52 8.14
N ASP A 55 -13.77 1.36 8.47
CA ASP A 55 -13.21 0.36 9.38
C ASP A 55 -12.91 -0.97 8.67
N SER A 56 -13.12 -1.02 7.35
CA SER A 56 -12.95 -2.22 6.52
C SER A 56 -12.28 -1.91 5.18
N ASP A 57 -11.90 -2.98 4.46
CA ASP A 57 -11.46 -2.95 3.06
C ASP A 57 -12.33 -1.98 2.24
N THR A 58 -11.69 -1.05 1.55
CA THR A 58 -12.37 0.01 0.82
C THR A 58 -11.77 0.18 -0.58
N ALA A 59 -12.64 0.33 -1.57
CA ALA A 59 -12.25 0.71 -2.93
C ALA A 59 -12.48 2.21 -3.17
N ILE A 60 -11.56 2.87 -3.86
CA ILE A 60 -11.67 4.28 -4.27
C ILE A 60 -11.43 4.34 -5.79
N GLY A 61 -12.22 5.14 -6.52
CA GLY A 61 -12.13 5.28 -7.98
C GLY A 61 -13.10 4.36 -8.75
N PHE A 62 -12.62 3.71 -9.82
CA PHE A 62 -13.44 2.79 -10.64
C PHE A 62 -14.71 3.43 -11.19
N GLU A 63 -14.62 4.67 -11.68
CA GLU A 63 -15.72 5.27 -12.43
C GLU A 63 -15.91 4.49 -13.73
N VAL A 64 -17.16 4.16 -14.05
CA VAL A 64 -17.51 3.34 -15.20
C VAL A 64 -18.26 4.20 -16.21
N SER A 65 -17.83 4.17 -17.46
CA SER A 65 -18.48 4.88 -18.56
C SER A 65 -18.46 4.09 -19.86
N LEU A 66 -19.37 4.42 -20.77
CA LEU A 66 -19.39 3.88 -22.12
C LEU A 66 -18.70 4.87 -23.07
N THR A 67 -17.65 4.42 -23.77
CA THR A 67 -16.98 5.23 -24.82
C THR A 67 -17.36 4.82 -26.23
N GLY A 68 -18.11 3.72 -26.38
CA GLY A 68 -18.58 3.23 -27.66
C GLY A 68 -19.68 2.17 -27.48
N PRO A 69 -20.27 1.68 -28.57
CA PRO A 69 -21.40 0.74 -28.49
C PRO A 69 -21.05 -0.61 -27.84
N ASN A 70 -19.76 -0.98 -27.83
CA ASN A 70 -19.25 -2.25 -27.31
C ASN A 70 -18.04 -2.09 -26.39
N THR A 71 -17.78 -0.88 -25.91
CA THR A 71 -16.55 -0.57 -25.15
C THR A 71 -16.89 0.17 -23.87
N ILE A 72 -16.45 -0.42 -22.76
CA ILE A 72 -16.61 0.11 -21.41
C ILE A 72 -15.24 0.63 -20.96
N GLN A 73 -15.21 1.86 -20.46
CA GLN A 73 -14.04 2.39 -19.76
C GLN A 73 -14.26 2.29 -18.26
N VAL A 74 -13.22 1.87 -17.55
CA VAL A 74 -13.15 1.92 -16.10
C VAL A 74 -11.95 2.79 -15.75
N SER A 75 -12.17 3.85 -14.98
CA SER A 75 -11.07 4.70 -14.52
C SER A 75 -10.18 3.94 -13.54
N SER A 76 -8.95 4.44 -13.35
CA SER A 76 -8.04 3.86 -12.37
C SER A 76 -8.66 3.88 -10.98
N GLY A 77 -8.33 2.87 -10.18
CA GLY A 77 -8.82 2.75 -8.82
C GLY A 77 -7.82 2.04 -7.93
N ILE A 78 -8.11 2.07 -6.64
CA ILE A 78 -7.27 1.50 -5.59
C ILE A 78 -8.14 0.71 -4.62
N PHE A 79 -7.67 -0.45 -4.20
CA PHE A 79 -8.19 -1.16 -3.05
C PHE A 79 -7.24 -0.95 -1.88
N ILE A 80 -7.77 -0.42 -0.78
CA ILE A 80 -7.06 -0.26 0.48
C ILE A 80 -7.58 -1.34 1.41
N ARG A 81 -6.71 -2.27 1.79
CA ARG A 81 -6.96 -3.24 2.85
C ARG A 81 -6.23 -2.81 4.12
N THR A 82 -6.55 -3.46 5.22
CA THR A 82 -5.83 -3.22 6.49
C THR A 82 -4.38 -3.65 6.45
N ASP A 83 -3.95 -4.49 5.50
CA ASP A 83 -2.59 -5.03 5.45
C ASP A 83 -1.83 -4.74 4.14
N CYS A 84 -2.52 -4.29 3.10
CA CYS A 84 -1.93 -4.05 1.79
C CYS A 84 -2.78 -3.13 0.91
N VAL A 85 -2.21 -2.76 -0.23
CA VAL A 85 -2.83 -1.88 -1.22
C VAL A 85 -2.72 -2.50 -2.61
N PHE A 86 -3.81 -2.49 -3.36
CA PHE A 86 -3.82 -2.91 -4.77
C PHE A 86 -4.19 -1.73 -5.66
N ILE A 87 -3.41 -1.53 -6.72
CA ILE A 87 -3.67 -0.49 -7.73
C ILE A 87 -4.22 -1.16 -8.98
N VAL A 88 -5.35 -0.66 -9.47
CA VAL A 88 -5.93 -1.07 -10.74
C VAL A 88 -5.80 0.10 -11.72
N PRO A 89 -4.98 -0.02 -12.78
CA PRO A 89 -4.90 1.02 -13.78
C PRO A 89 -6.22 1.15 -14.55
N ALA A 90 -6.40 2.24 -15.30
CA ALA A 90 -7.57 2.38 -16.15
C ALA A 90 -7.69 1.21 -17.13
N LEU A 91 -8.92 0.72 -17.33
CA LEU A 91 -9.22 -0.46 -18.14
C LEU A 91 -10.14 -0.08 -19.28
N THR A 92 -9.80 -0.55 -20.48
CA THR A 92 -10.71 -0.58 -21.63
C THR A 92 -11.21 -2.01 -21.81
N LEU A 93 -12.50 -2.24 -21.55
CA LEU A 93 -13.12 -3.56 -21.55
C LEU A 93 -14.04 -3.70 -22.77
N THR A 94 -13.88 -4.79 -23.50
CA THR A 94 -14.72 -5.17 -24.64
C THR A 94 -15.39 -6.51 -24.32
N PRO A 95 -16.69 -6.51 -23.99
CA PRO A 95 -17.41 -7.73 -23.64
C PRO A 95 -17.38 -8.78 -24.74
N ASN A 96 -17.28 -10.06 -24.36
CA ASN A 96 -17.29 -11.19 -25.27
C ASN A 96 -18.43 -11.05 -26.30
N PRO A 97 -18.16 -11.12 -27.62
CA PRO A 97 -19.18 -10.96 -28.65
C PRO A 97 -20.39 -11.91 -28.49
N ASN A 98 -20.16 -13.13 -28.00
CA ASN A 98 -21.18 -14.15 -27.84
C ASN A 98 -21.98 -14.04 -26.54
N SER A 99 -21.70 -13.02 -25.72
CA SER A 99 -22.47 -12.74 -24.51
C SER A 99 -23.70 -11.89 -24.81
N ARG A 100 -24.73 -12.07 -23.99
CA ARG A 100 -25.85 -11.13 -23.86
C ARG A 100 -25.74 -10.30 -22.58
N VAL A 101 -25.33 -10.94 -21.48
CA VAL A 101 -25.08 -10.31 -20.20
C VAL A 101 -23.79 -10.85 -19.60
N GLY A 102 -23.16 -10.08 -18.74
CA GLY A 102 -21.98 -10.52 -18.03
C GLY A 102 -21.57 -9.58 -16.92
N ILE A 103 -20.59 -10.04 -16.15
CA ILE A 103 -19.92 -9.28 -15.10
C ILE A 103 -18.42 -9.26 -15.40
N TYR A 104 -17.79 -8.17 -15.00
CA TYR A 104 -16.35 -8.15 -14.78
C TYR A 104 -16.09 -8.25 -13.29
N GLU A 105 -15.08 -9.02 -12.93
CA GLU A 105 -14.69 -9.27 -11.55
C GLU A 105 -13.17 -9.17 -11.39
N ILE A 106 -12.72 -8.79 -10.20
CA ILE A 106 -11.31 -8.58 -9.86
C ILE A 106 -10.88 -9.64 -8.85
N ALA A 107 -9.78 -10.34 -9.13
CA ALA A 107 -9.04 -11.11 -8.12
C ALA A 107 -7.85 -10.28 -7.63
N LEU A 108 -7.69 -10.26 -6.31
CA LEU A 108 -6.58 -9.58 -5.63
C LEU A 108 -5.62 -10.65 -5.10
N GLU A 109 -4.42 -10.71 -5.67
CA GLU A 109 -3.44 -11.76 -5.40
C GLU A 109 -2.17 -11.19 -4.82
N SER A 110 -1.59 -11.87 -3.84
CA SER A 110 -0.23 -11.61 -3.37
C SER A 110 0.69 -12.75 -3.78
N SER A 111 1.89 -12.42 -4.24
CA SER A 111 2.91 -13.41 -4.60
C SER A 111 4.31 -12.87 -4.35
N LEU A 112 5.27 -13.78 -4.20
CA LEU A 112 6.68 -13.44 -4.18
C LEU A 112 7.21 -13.39 -5.62
N THR A 113 7.89 -12.32 -5.99
CA THR A 113 8.28 -11.98 -7.37
C THR A 113 9.71 -11.43 -7.45
N ASP A 114 10.12 -11.05 -8.66
CA ASP A 114 11.45 -10.51 -8.97
C ASP A 114 12.57 -11.44 -8.50
N GLU A 115 12.64 -12.60 -9.13
CA GLU A 115 13.68 -13.59 -8.86
C GLU A 115 15.06 -13.05 -9.23
N LYS A 116 15.98 -13.03 -8.26
CA LYS A 116 17.38 -12.66 -8.46
C LYS A 116 18.28 -13.64 -7.75
N ALA A 117 19.51 -13.73 -8.23
CA ALA A 117 20.57 -14.43 -7.53
C ALA A 117 20.93 -13.63 -6.27
N VAL A 118 20.54 -14.16 -5.10
CA VAL A 118 20.89 -13.59 -3.80
C VAL A 118 21.92 -14.49 -3.11
N PRO A 119 22.93 -13.93 -2.43
CA PRO A 119 23.89 -14.74 -1.69
C PRO A 119 23.22 -15.34 -0.46
N ILE A 120 23.13 -16.67 -0.41
CA ILE A 120 22.57 -17.40 0.73
C ILE A 120 23.67 -18.14 1.45
N PHE A 121 23.69 -18.02 2.78
CA PHE A 121 24.57 -18.81 3.64
C PHE A 121 24.10 -20.27 3.62
N ASN A 122 24.95 -21.16 3.13
CA ASN A 122 24.62 -22.57 2.97
C ASN A 122 25.25 -23.44 4.08
N SER A 123 24.95 -24.74 4.08
CA SER A 123 25.52 -25.73 5.02
C SER A 123 27.04 -25.93 4.87
N SER A 124 27.66 -25.36 3.83
CA SER A 124 29.11 -25.33 3.61
C SER A 124 29.77 -24.09 4.25
N GLU A 125 29.02 -23.33 5.04
CA GLU A 125 29.44 -22.07 5.67
C GLU A 125 29.94 -21.02 4.68
N ARG A 126 29.47 -21.07 3.43
CA ARG A 126 29.83 -20.13 2.38
C ARG A 126 28.58 -19.46 1.82
N PHE A 127 28.72 -18.23 1.39
CA PHE A 127 27.68 -17.57 0.59
C PHE A 127 27.71 -18.14 -0.83
N GLN A 128 26.58 -18.70 -1.24
CA GLN A 128 26.38 -19.14 -2.62
C GLN A 128 25.18 -18.42 -3.23
N PRO A 129 25.30 -17.89 -4.46
CA PRO A 129 24.19 -17.26 -5.13
C PRO A 129 23.11 -18.30 -5.40
N GLN A 130 21.89 -18.05 -4.93
CA GLN A 130 20.72 -18.85 -5.23
C GLN A 130 19.59 -17.95 -5.73
N THR A 131 18.83 -18.44 -6.71
CA THR A 131 17.65 -17.74 -7.21
C THR A 131 16.59 -17.73 -6.13
N ARG A 132 16.20 -16.53 -5.68
CA ARG A 132 15.10 -16.30 -4.74
C ARG A 132 14.29 -15.08 -5.14
N PRO A 133 13.00 -15.03 -4.77
CA PRO A 133 12.22 -13.82 -4.92
C PRO A 133 12.78 -12.71 -4.03
N THR A 134 12.83 -11.50 -4.57
CA THR A 134 13.33 -10.32 -3.84
C THR A 134 12.23 -9.33 -3.48
N ARG A 135 11.00 -9.56 -3.96
CA ARG A 135 9.85 -8.70 -3.68
C ARG A 135 8.60 -9.51 -3.36
N LYS A 136 7.70 -8.90 -2.59
CA LYS A 136 6.30 -9.31 -2.48
C LYS A 136 5.47 -8.35 -3.31
N THR A 137 4.66 -8.87 -4.22
CA THR A 137 3.83 -8.08 -5.12
C THR A 137 2.36 -8.34 -4.84
N PHE A 138 1.60 -7.25 -4.79
CA PHE A 138 0.15 -7.25 -4.75
C PHE A 138 -0.36 -6.91 -6.15
N ARG A 139 -1.05 -7.86 -6.80
CA ARG A 139 -1.50 -7.75 -8.18
C ARG A 139 -3.02 -7.91 -8.26
N SER A 140 -3.65 -7.04 -9.03
CA SER A 140 -5.05 -7.20 -9.45
C SER A 140 -5.13 -7.91 -10.80
N ARG A 141 -6.08 -8.84 -10.95
CA ARG A 141 -6.42 -9.47 -12.23
C ARG A 141 -7.91 -9.29 -12.49
N VAL A 142 -8.27 -8.97 -13.74
CA VAL A 142 -9.65 -8.75 -14.15
C VAL A 142 -10.11 -9.93 -14.99
N PHE A 143 -11.30 -10.44 -14.71
CA PHE A 143 -11.92 -11.54 -15.43
C PHE A 143 -13.29 -11.10 -15.94
N GLU A 144 -13.69 -11.63 -17.09
CA GLU A 144 -15.06 -11.55 -17.59
C GLU A 144 -15.75 -12.88 -17.31
N GLN A 145 -16.95 -12.83 -16.75
CA GLN A 145 -17.89 -13.93 -16.77
C GLN A 145 -19.13 -13.50 -17.55
N SER A 146 -19.50 -14.28 -18.55
CA SER A 146 -20.60 -13.89 -19.41
C SER A 146 -21.40 -15.09 -19.91
N VAL A 147 -22.68 -14.83 -20.17
CA VAL A 147 -23.65 -15.82 -20.63
C VAL A 147 -24.49 -15.26 -21.77
N ASN A 148 -25.05 -16.15 -22.57
CA ASN A 148 -25.94 -15.79 -23.69
C ASN A 148 -27.42 -15.68 -23.28
N SER A 149 -27.75 -16.02 -22.03
CA SER A 149 -29.10 -15.91 -21.47
C SER A 149 -29.36 -14.51 -20.91
N GLN A 150 -30.55 -14.26 -20.35
CA GLN A 150 -30.86 -12.98 -19.68
C GLN A 150 -30.37 -12.91 -18.22
N ASN A 151 -29.99 -14.04 -17.63
CA ASN A 151 -29.66 -14.10 -16.21
C ASN A 151 -28.23 -13.63 -15.98
N LEU A 152 -28.04 -12.69 -15.06
CA LEU A 152 -26.70 -12.21 -14.73
C LEU A 152 -25.91 -13.32 -14.00
N PRO A 153 -24.64 -13.60 -14.40
CA PRO A 153 -23.79 -14.52 -13.67
C PRO A 153 -23.47 -13.99 -12.26
N SER A 154 -23.31 -14.90 -11.30
CA SER A 154 -22.89 -14.58 -9.93
C SER A 154 -21.38 -14.40 -9.84
N VAL A 155 -20.90 -13.51 -8.96
CA VAL A 155 -19.47 -13.31 -8.69
C VAL A 155 -18.83 -14.62 -8.20
N SER A 156 -17.64 -14.93 -8.72
CA SER A 156 -16.90 -16.12 -8.31
C SER A 156 -16.44 -16.04 -6.85
N PRO A 157 -16.26 -17.19 -6.16
CA PRO A 157 -15.59 -17.21 -4.87
C PRO A 157 -14.20 -16.54 -4.94
N ASN A 158 -13.85 -15.79 -3.89
CA ASN A 158 -12.58 -15.06 -3.76
C ASN A 158 -12.33 -13.95 -4.80
N ARG A 159 -13.37 -13.51 -5.52
CA ARG A 159 -13.31 -12.36 -6.43
C ARG A 159 -14.29 -11.28 -6.00
N ILE A 160 -14.04 -10.07 -6.47
CA ILE A 160 -14.85 -8.89 -6.18
C ILE A 160 -15.53 -8.46 -7.47
N GLY A 161 -16.86 -8.31 -7.46
CA GLY A 161 -17.59 -7.78 -8.61
C GLY A 161 -17.20 -6.34 -8.90
N LEU A 162 -16.79 -6.05 -10.14
CA LEU A 162 -16.42 -4.70 -10.59
C LEU A 162 -17.65 -3.99 -11.18
N LEU A 163 -18.21 -4.59 -12.22
CA LEU A 163 -19.36 -4.06 -12.94
C LEU A 163 -20.13 -5.18 -13.63
N SER A 164 -21.39 -4.93 -13.96
CA SER A 164 -22.23 -5.75 -14.82
C SER A 164 -22.57 -5.00 -16.11
N PHE A 165 -22.69 -5.73 -17.21
CA PHE A 165 -23.15 -5.19 -18.47
C PHE A 165 -24.29 -6.04 -19.05
N GLN A 166 -25.13 -5.40 -19.85
CA GLN A 166 -26.19 -6.04 -20.63
C GLN A 166 -26.19 -5.48 -22.04
N LYS A 167 -26.37 -6.37 -23.02
CA LYS A 167 -26.51 -6.06 -24.44
C LYS A 167 -27.96 -6.22 -24.87
N THR A 168 -28.35 -5.49 -25.91
CA THR A 168 -29.70 -5.57 -26.50
C THR A 168 -30.02 -6.98 -27.02
N SER A 169 -29.02 -7.66 -27.57
CA SER A 169 -29.06 -9.04 -28.08
C SER A 169 -27.65 -9.64 -28.03
N VAL A 170 -27.52 -10.95 -28.25
CA VAL A 170 -26.19 -11.59 -28.41
C VAL A 170 -25.50 -10.95 -29.62
N GLY A 171 -24.26 -10.47 -29.45
CA GLY A 171 -23.53 -9.71 -30.47
C GLY A 171 -24.02 -8.27 -30.69
N GLY A 172 -25.07 -7.84 -30.00
CA GLY A 172 -25.61 -6.49 -30.06
C GLY A 172 -24.81 -5.48 -29.22
N VAL A 173 -25.26 -4.23 -29.28
CA VAL A 173 -24.65 -3.12 -28.51
C VAL A 173 -24.97 -3.22 -27.02
N ILE A 174 -24.11 -2.65 -26.19
CA ILE A 174 -24.32 -2.52 -24.75
C ILE A 174 -25.48 -1.55 -24.50
N SER A 175 -26.53 -2.06 -23.85
CA SER A 175 -27.71 -1.27 -23.47
C SER A 175 -27.64 -0.74 -22.05
N ASN A 176 -26.93 -1.44 -21.15
CA ASN A 176 -26.78 -1.04 -19.76
C ASN A 176 -25.42 -1.45 -19.21
N VAL A 177 -24.85 -0.59 -18.36
CA VAL A 177 -23.65 -0.86 -17.57
C VAL A 177 -23.90 -0.35 -16.16
N THR A 178 -23.61 -1.17 -15.16
CA THR A 178 -23.80 -0.82 -13.76
C THR A 178 -22.57 -1.22 -12.98
N ARG A 179 -21.99 -0.28 -12.23
CA ARG A 179 -20.90 -0.59 -11.29
C ARG A 179 -21.46 -1.40 -10.13
N THR A 180 -20.92 -2.58 -9.90
CA THR A 180 -21.31 -3.45 -8.79
C THR A 180 -20.35 -3.32 -7.61
N LEU A 181 -19.13 -2.83 -7.85
CA LEU A 181 -18.16 -2.53 -6.81
C LEU A 181 -18.67 -1.37 -5.92
N PRO A 182 -18.81 -1.58 -4.59
CA PRO A 182 -18.98 -0.48 -3.66
C PRO A 182 -17.69 0.34 -3.61
N VAL A 183 -17.78 1.60 -4.00
CA VAL A 183 -16.65 2.53 -3.99
C VAL A 183 -16.97 3.64 -3.00
N TYR A 184 -15.98 3.99 -2.18
CA TYR A 184 -16.04 5.21 -1.40
C TYR A 184 -15.95 6.43 -2.31
N ASP A 185 -17.03 7.21 -2.36
CA ASP A 185 -17.07 8.48 -3.07
C ASP A 185 -16.80 9.64 -2.09
N PRO A 186 -15.64 10.32 -2.17
CA PRO A 186 -15.34 11.44 -1.30
C PRO A 186 -16.24 12.66 -1.55
N LYS A 187 -17.07 12.67 -2.61
CA LYS A 187 -17.99 13.78 -2.95
C LYS A 187 -19.07 14.04 -1.88
N LEU A 188 -19.20 13.18 -0.86
CA LEU A 188 -20.11 13.37 0.29
C LEU A 188 -19.45 14.01 1.53
N ILE A 189 -18.15 14.32 1.51
CA ILE A 189 -17.54 15.19 2.53
C ILE A 189 -17.76 16.65 2.11
N GLY A 190 -19.01 17.08 2.16
CA GLY A 190 -19.42 18.44 1.88
C GLY A 190 -20.84 18.71 2.35
N ILE A 191 -20.95 19.34 3.54
CA ILE A 191 -22.14 20.02 4.09
C ILE A 191 -23.17 19.05 4.71
N ASP A 192 -23.47 18.96 6.01
CA ASP A 192 -23.43 19.91 7.12
C ASP A 192 -22.65 19.33 8.33
N VAL A 193 -21.52 19.98 8.67
CA VAL A 193 -21.06 19.99 10.06
C VAL A 193 -21.55 21.32 10.61
N GLU A 194 -22.63 21.32 11.39
CA GLU A 194 -22.93 22.45 12.27
C GLU A 194 -21.74 22.58 13.23
N LEU A 195 -20.82 23.47 12.87
CA LEU A 195 -19.69 23.86 13.68
C LEU A 195 -20.25 24.50 14.96
N ASN A 196 -20.21 23.74 16.04
CA ASN A 196 -20.35 24.29 17.38
C ASN A 196 -19.28 25.38 17.54
N PRO A 197 -19.63 26.66 17.71
CA PRO A 197 -18.70 27.80 17.62
C PRO A 197 -17.68 27.87 18.77
N GLY A 198 -17.58 26.83 19.61
CA GLY A 198 -16.67 26.75 20.75
C GLY A 198 -15.46 25.82 20.57
N ILE A 199 -15.30 25.14 19.42
CA ILE A 199 -14.16 24.24 19.19
C ILE A 199 -13.16 24.93 18.26
N LEU A 200 -12.06 25.39 18.86
CA LEU A 200 -10.90 25.94 18.16
C LEU A 200 -10.30 24.86 17.23
N ASP A 201 -10.33 25.17 15.93
CA ASP A 201 -9.64 24.59 14.77
C ASP A 201 -8.88 23.26 14.93
N ASN A 202 -9.42 22.23 14.27
CA ASN A 202 -8.68 21.03 13.83
C ASN A 202 -9.01 20.78 12.34
N GLU A 203 -8.83 21.79 11.50
CA GLU A 203 -9.39 21.80 10.15
C GLU A 203 -8.49 21.11 9.09
N SER A 204 -9.02 19.99 8.56
CA SER A 204 -8.73 19.33 7.27
C SER A 204 -7.80 18.11 7.22
N LEU A 205 -8.20 17.14 6.39
CA LEU A 205 -7.41 15.96 5.98
C LEU A 205 -6.03 16.35 5.43
N ALA A 206 -5.93 17.52 4.79
CA ALA A 206 -4.67 18.05 4.28
C ALA A 206 -3.69 18.41 5.41
N SER A 207 -4.21 18.91 6.54
CA SER A 207 -3.43 19.18 7.75
C SER A 207 -2.93 17.89 8.39
N ALA A 208 -3.74 16.83 8.39
CA ALA A 208 -3.30 15.50 8.86
C ALA A 208 -2.24 14.86 7.93
N ILE A 209 -2.38 15.01 6.61
CA ILE A 209 -1.38 14.53 5.62
C ILE A 209 -0.07 15.32 5.76
N ASN A 210 -0.14 16.63 5.90
CA ASN A 210 1.04 17.49 6.13
C ASN A 210 1.69 17.18 7.47
N TRP A 211 0.92 16.94 8.53
CA TRP A 211 1.46 16.52 9.82
C TRP A 211 2.18 15.17 9.70
N ILE A 212 1.61 14.18 9.02
CA ILE A 212 2.29 12.88 8.78
C ILE A 212 3.56 13.08 7.95
N TYR A 213 3.53 13.93 6.93
CA TYR A 213 4.69 14.26 6.10
C TYR A 213 5.80 14.93 6.93
N GLU A 214 5.47 15.96 7.71
CA GLU A 214 6.39 16.66 8.60
C GLU A 214 6.93 15.73 9.69
N HIS A 215 6.09 14.83 10.24
CA HIS A 215 6.49 13.89 11.28
C HIS A 215 7.39 12.75 10.74
N LEU A 216 7.25 12.40 9.46
CA LEU A 216 8.14 11.47 8.77
C LEU A 216 9.46 12.13 8.34
N GLU A 217 9.43 13.40 7.92
CA GLU A 217 10.65 14.20 7.68
C GLU A 217 11.39 14.53 8.98
N SER A 218 10.66 14.68 10.09
CA SER A 218 11.24 14.93 11.42
C SER A 218 11.77 13.68 12.10
N LYS A 219 11.71 12.50 11.47
CA LYS A 219 12.53 11.38 11.93
C LYS A 219 13.98 11.76 11.71
N ASP A 220 14.69 11.96 12.82
CA ASP A 220 16.10 12.29 12.90
C ASP A 220 16.97 11.37 12.03
N PHE A 221 17.13 11.72 10.77
CA PHE A 221 18.39 11.46 10.12
C PHE A 221 19.42 12.34 10.80
N LEU A 222 20.56 11.76 11.19
CA LEU A 222 21.77 12.51 11.51
C LEU A 222 22.12 13.41 10.32
N LYS A 223 21.54 14.61 10.27
CA LYS A 223 21.94 15.68 9.35
C LYS A 223 23.26 16.22 9.88
N THR A 224 24.35 15.61 9.46
CA THR A 224 25.68 16.18 9.70
C THR A 224 25.83 17.40 8.80
N THR A 225 25.58 18.59 9.35
CA THR A 225 26.02 19.84 8.73
C THR A 225 27.55 19.84 8.69
N PRO A 226 28.18 20.07 7.52
CA PRO A 226 29.63 20.21 7.46
C PRO A 226 30.04 21.38 8.36
N SER A 227 31.08 21.18 9.17
CA SER A 227 31.67 22.26 9.95
C SER A 227 32.20 23.35 8.99
N PRO A 228 32.08 24.65 9.34
CA PRO A 228 32.60 25.73 8.52
C PRO A 228 34.10 25.55 8.26
N GLY A 229 34.50 25.43 6.99
CA GLY A 229 35.88 25.22 6.57
C GLY A 229 36.23 23.80 6.08
N SER A 230 35.31 22.82 6.22
CA SER A 230 35.52 21.48 5.69
C SER A 230 35.23 21.43 4.18
N THR A 231 36.23 21.08 3.37
CA THR A 231 36.05 20.83 1.93
C THR A 231 36.04 19.32 1.67
N SER A 232 35.11 18.86 0.82
CA SER A 232 34.90 17.43 0.52
C SER A 232 36.10 16.70 -0.09
N LYS A 233 37.17 17.41 -0.45
CA LYS A 233 38.38 16.84 -1.06
C LYS A 233 39.27 16.10 -0.06
N ASN A 234 39.28 16.50 1.21
CA ASN A 234 40.23 15.99 2.21
C ASN A 234 39.60 15.00 3.19
N TRP A 235 38.32 14.67 2.98
CA TRP A 235 37.58 13.77 3.85
C TRP A 235 38.03 12.31 3.66
N ARG A 236 38.32 11.65 4.77
CA ARG A 236 38.71 10.24 4.84
C ARG A 236 37.95 9.54 5.97
N VAL A 237 37.62 8.28 5.74
CA VAL A 237 37.07 7.38 6.77
C VAL A 237 37.98 6.18 6.91
N ARG A 238 38.23 5.79 8.16
CA ARG A 238 38.89 4.53 8.47
C ARG A 238 38.11 3.78 9.54
N THR A 239 38.16 2.46 9.46
CA THR A 239 37.65 1.57 10.50
C THR A 239 38.82 0.99 11.29
N GLN A 240 38.66 0.89 12.61
CA GLN A 240 39.58 0.20 13.48
C GLN A 240 38.77 -0.67 14.45
N GLY A 241 38.77 -1.98 14.19
CA GLY A 241 37.86 -2.91 14.86
C GLY A 241 36.39 -2.56 14.56
N ASN A 242 35.57 -2.46 15.61
CA ASN A 242 34.14 -2.12 15.51
C ASN A 242 33.87 -0.61 15.48
N PHE A 243 34.89 0.24 15.47
CA PHE A 243 34.74 1.69 15.49
C PHE A 243 35.13 2.30 14.16
N SER A 244 34.39 3.35 13.79
CA SER A 244 34.66 4.18 12.63
C SER A 244 35.19 5.54 13.08
N TYR A 245 36.13 6.08 12.31
CA TYR A 245 36.70 7.40 12.55
C TYR A 245 36.71 8.21 11.24
N TRP A 246 36.55 9.52 11.34
CA TRP A 246 36.65 10.44 10.22
C TRP A 246 37.83 11.39 10.38
N SER A 247 38.28 11.94 9.26
CA SER A 247 39.31 12.96 9.19
C SER A 247 38.99 13.93 8.06
N ASP A 248 39.21 15.22 8.26
CA ASP A 248 39.08 16.30 7.27
C ASP A 248 40.43 16.93 6.88
N ASN A 249 41.53 16.38 7.41
CA ASN A 249 42.90 16.83 7.18
C ASN A 249 43.80 15.73 6.59
N GLU A 250 43.27 14.97 5.62
CA GLU A 250 43.97 13.89 4.91
C GLU A 250 44.50 12.76 5.82
N GLY A 251 43.89 12.56 6.99
CA GLY A 251 44.26 11.48 7.92
C GLY A 251 45.33 11.86 8.93
N ALA A 252 45.63 13.15 9.11
CA ALA A 252 46.55 13.61 10.17
C ALA A 252 45.89 13.55 11.57
N THR A 253 44.58 13.77 11.65
CA THR A 253 43.81 13.66 12.90
C THR A 253 42.54 12.86 12.65
N TRP A 254 42.26 11.91 13.54
CA TRP A 254 41.12 11.01 13.42
C TRP A 254 40.16 11.23 14.58
N LEU A 255 38.94 11.59 14.25
CA LEU A 255 37.88 11.90 15.18
C LEU A 255 36.84 10.77 15.15
N PRO A 256 36.30 10.34 16.30
CA PRO A 256 35.23 9.36 16.32
C PRO A 256 33.97 9.96 15.68
N PHE A 257 33.16 9.10 15.05
CA PHE A 257 31.76 9.47 14.78
C PHE A 257 31.02 9.47 16.13
N ALA A 258 30.35 10.58 16.44
CA ALA A 258 29.43 10.66 17.57
C ALA A 258 28.16 9.86 17.28
#